data_AF-A0A419GPW9-F1
#
_entry.id   AF-A0A419GPW9-F1
#
_cell.length_a   1.000
_cell.length_b   1.000
_cell.length_c   1.000
_cell.angle_alpha   90.00
_cell.angle_beta   90.00
_cell.angle_gamma   90.00
#
_symmetry.space_group_name_H-M   'P 1'
#
loop_
_entity.id
_entity.type
_entity.pdbx_description
1 polymer ?
#
loop_
_entity_poly.entity_id
_entity_poly.type
_entity_poly.pdbx_seq_one_letter_code
_entity_poly.pdbx_strand_id
1 'polypeptide(L)'
;MKENKITAIPTFTGIHFFLYLMILTVFIPSCGRRGDPVPIEPRIEKPSEQKAAEKTEPVQPDVLQENRKTSEMPEAPTGLVGVYTESDVVLTWGEHKGEDVRYRVYRSEGNDYVLAGETVTPAFTDSAVQPDKKYHYRVTAVGINEGPPSKEIIIITEIH
;
A
#
# COMPACT_ATOMS: atom_id res chain seq x y z
N MET A 1 49.18 1.43 3.82
CA MET A 1 49.04 2.19 5.08
C MET A 1 48.97 3.67 4.74
N LYS A 2 47.77 4.21 4.60
CA LYS A 2 47.44 5.66 4.60
C LYS A 2 45.97 5.76 4.97
N GLU A 3 45.71 6.54 6.01
CA GLU A 3 44.52 6.52 6.85
C GLU A 3 43.36 7.36 6.31
N ASN A 4 42.19 7.02 6.86
CA ASN A 4 40.84 7.53 6.66
C ASN A 4 40.69 9.05 6.81
N LYS A 5 39.75 9.63 6.04
CA LYS A 5 38.87 10.69 6.55
C LYS A 5 37.45 10.48 6.01
N ILE A 6 36.61 9.91 6.87
CA ILE A 6 35.16 9.99 6.82
C ILE A 6 34.77 11.39 7.29
N THR A 7 33.90 12.10 6.59
CA THR A 7 33.35 13.36 7.10
C THR A 7 31.84 13.37 6.91
N ALA A 8 31.18 13.66 8.02
CA ALA A 8 29.77 13.49 8.34
C ALA A 8 28.81 14.38 7.55
N ILE A 9 27.60 13.87 7.42
CA ILE A 9 26.37 14.52 6.96
C ILE A 9 25.78 15.32 8.14
N PRO A 10 25.29 16.56 7.95
CA PRO A 10 24.42 17.19 8.94
C PRO A 10 22.94 17.05 8.58
N THR A 11 22.18 16.46 9.51
CA THR A 11 20.71 16.41 9.55
C THR A 11 20.13 17.75 10.02
N PHE A 12 19.17 18.30 9.27
CA PHE A 12 18.49 19.56 9.56
C PHE A 12 17.14 19.29 10.26
N THR A 13 17.19 18.97 11.55
CA THR A 13 16.02 18.75 12.42
C THR A 13 15.96 19.82 13.50
N GLY A 14 15.45 21.02 13.17
CA GLY A 14 15.51 22.14 14.12
C GLY A 14 14.53 23.30 13.96
N ILE A 15 13.45 23.20 13.15
CA ILE A 15 12.54 24.35 12.92
C ILE A 15 11.06 24.09 13.29
N HIS A 16 10.66 22.84 13.58
CA HIS A 16 9.27 22.57 13.99
C HIS A 16 8.99 22.75 15.50
N PHE A 17 10.01 23.01 16.31
CA PHE A 17 9.87 23.20 17.76
C PHE A 17 9.39 24.61 18.16
N PHE A 18 9.40 25.58 17.24
CA PHE A 18 9.08 26.98 17.54
C PHE A 18 7.62 27.39 17.26
N LEU A 19 6.77 26.50 16.74
CA LEU A 19 5.35 26.80 16.47
C LEU A 19 4.38 26.30 17.56
N TYR A 20 4.89 25.78 18.67
CA TYR A 20 4.07 25.18 19.75
C TYR A 20 3.90 26.08 21.00
N LEU A 21 4.30 27.36 20.95
CA LEU A 21 4.28 28.25 22.13
C LEU A 21 3.40 29.52 21.97
N MET A 22 2.37 29.51 21.12
CA MET A 22 1.62 30.76 20.88
C MET A 22 0.13 30.61 20.62
N ILE A 23 -0.59 29.67 21.26
CA ILE A 23 -2.07 29.74 21.38
C ILE A 23 -2.53 29.18 22.73
N LEU A 24 -2.03 29.76 23.82
CA LEU A 24 -2.52 29.49 25.17
C LEU A 24 -2.68 30.85 25.85
N THR A 25 -3.91 31.38 25.88
CA THR A 25 -4.49 32.30 26.89
C THR A 25 -5.70 33.07 26.34
N VAL A 26 -6.90 32.50 26.46
CA VAL A 26 -8.08 33.30 26.87
C VAL A 26 -8.99 32.42 27.73
N PHE A 27 -8.76 32.44 29.04
CA PHE A 27 -9.70 31.98 30.06
C PHE A 27 -10.74 33.08 30.27
N ILE A 28 -12.03 32.77 30.16
CA ILE A 28 -13.10 33.56 30.79
C ILE A 28 -13.95 32.61 31.63
N PRO A 29 -13.93 32.72 32.97
CA PRO A 29 -14.90 32.06 33.83
C PRO A 29 -16.18 32.91 33.84
N SER A 30 -17.31 32.33 33.46
CA SER A 30 -18.62 32.95 33.70
C SER A 30 -19.52 31.92 34.39
N CYS A 31 -19.87 32.21 35.65
CA CYS A 31 -20.70 31.35 36.50
C CYS A 31 -22.19 31.45 36.13
N GLY A 32 -22.87 30.29 36.16
CA GLY A 32 -24.13 30.14 36.90
C GLY A 32 -25.45 30.11 36.12
N ARG A 33 -26.12 28.94 36.15
CA ARG A 33 -27.56 28.73 36.46
C ARG A 33 -27.72 27.25 36.84
N ARG A 34 -27.89 26.92 38.13
CA ARG A 34 -29.16 26.67 38.87
C ARG A 34 -30.12 25.75 38.10
N GLY A 35 -30.33 24.56 38.67
CA GLY A 35 -30.95 23.42 38.03
C GLY A 35 -32.44 23.52 37.79
N ASP A 36 -32.86 22.81 36.75
CA ASP A 36 -34.24 22.52 36.43
C ASP A 36 -34.64 21.17 37.06
N PRO A 37 -35.79 21.06 37.74
CA PRO A 37 -36.26 19.80 38.30
C PRO A 37 -36.75 18.84 37.21
N VAL A 38 -36.46 17.54 37.39
CA VAL A 38 -36.92 16.44 36.53
C VAL A 38 -38.38 16.09 36.87
N PRO A 39 -39.31 16.10 35.90
CA PRO A 39 -40.65 15.53 36.08
C PRO A 39 -40.59 14.00 36.22
N ILE A 40 -41.11 13.44 37.30
CA ILE A 40 -41.29 11.99 37.47
C ILE A 40 -42.64 11.63 36.82
N GLU A 41 -42.62 10.99 35.65
CA GLU A 41 -43.83 10.37 35.10
C GLU A 41 -44.13 9.04 35.83
N PRO A 42 -45.36 8.84 36.32
CA PRO A 42 -45.75 7.63 37.03
C PRO A 42 -45.84 6.44 36.05
N ARG A 43 -45.04 5.40 36.30
CA ARG A 43 -45.12 4.11 35.61
C ARG A 43 -46.48 3.45 35.93
N ILE A 44 -47.42 3.51 34.99
CA ILE A 44 -48.57 2.60 34.95
C ILE A 44 -48.17 1.40 34.08
N GLU A 45 -47.80 0.30 34.73
CA GLU A 45 -47.74 -1.01 34.07
C GLU A 45 -49.16 -1.46 33.72
N LYS A 46 -49.42 -1.77 32.45
CA LYS A 46 -50.58 -2.56 32.07
C LYS A 46 -50.14 -3.75 31.21
N PRO A 47 -50.56 -4.99 31.53
CA PRO A 47 -49.99 -6.20 30.95
C PRO A 47 -50.66 -6.52 29.62
N SER A 48 -49.87 -6.91 28.61
CA SER A 48 -50.37 -7.66 27.48
C SER A 48 -49.29 -8.63 26.99
N GLU A 49 -49.44 -9.87 27.42
CA GLU A 49 -48.78 -11.03 26.88
C GLU A 49 -49.26 -11.28 25.45
N GLN A 50 -48.35 -11.28 24.49
CA GLN A 50 -48.52 -11.94 23.20
C GLN A 50 -47.16 -12.34 22.61
N LYS A 51 -46.81 -13.59 22.93
CA LYS A 51 -46.34 -14.65 22.03
C LYS A 51 -45.01 -14.46 21.28
N ALA A 52 -44.09 -15.35 21.64
CA ALA A 52 -42.78 -15.62 21.06
C ALA A 52 -42.75 -15.79 19.52
N ALA A 53 -41.68 -15.22 18.95
CA ALA A 53 -40.88 -15.59 17.77
C ALA A 53 -40.39 -14.27 17.15
N GLU A 54 -39.15 -14.02 16.79
CA GLU A 54 -37.91 -14.79 16.74
C GLU A 54 -36.85 -13.78 16.28
N LYS A 55 -35.66 -13.89 16.84
CA LYS A 55 -34.38 -13.39 16.32
C LYS A 55 -34.16 -11.87 16.30
N THR A 56 -33.54 -11.45 17.40
CA THR A 56 -32.66 -10.29 17.55
C THR A 56 -31.65 -10.18 16.40
N GLU A 57 -31.75 -9.11 15.60
CA GLU A 57 -30.65 -8.59 14.79
C GLU A 57 -30.32 -7.18 15.33
N PRO A 58 -29.22 -6.99 16.07
CA PRO A 58 -28.93 -5.73 16.72
C PRO A 58 -28.35 -4.70 15.74
N VAL A 59 -29.04 -3.56 15.69
CA VAL A 59 -28.65 -2.19 15.31
C VAL A 59 -27.17 -1.98 14.94
N GLN A 60 -26.95 -1.52 13.70
CA GLN A 60 -25.68 -0.99 13.19
C GLN A 60 -25.39 0.39 13.81
N PRO A 61 -24.18 0.62 14.35
CA PRO A 61 -23.49 1.86 14.01
C PRO A 61 -21.95 1.73 14.05
N ASP A 62 -21.29 1.54 12.90
CA ASP A 62 -19.89 2.02 12.70
C ASP A 62 -19.46 1.92 11.22
N VAL A 63 -19.78 2.94 10.41
CA VAL A 63 -19.24 3.09 9.05
C VAL A 63 -18.07 4.09 9.12
N LEU A 64 -17.00 3.70 9.80
CA LEU A 64 -15.66 4.32 9.73
C LEU A 64 -14.57 3.25 9.92
N GLN A 65 -14.64 2.14 9.18
CA GLN A 65 -13.45 1.29 8.93
C GLN A 65 -12.85 1.64 7.57
N GLU A 66 -12.21 2.80 7.51
CA GLU A 66 -11.28 3.19 6.46
C GLU A 66 -10.09 2.20 6.46
N ASN A 67 -9.95 1.43 5.37
CA ASN A 67 -8.70 0.80 4.92
C ASN A 67 -7.81 0.13 5.99
N ARG A 68 -8.20 -1.04 6.51
CA ARG A 68 -7.18 -2.06 6.87
C ARG A 68 -6.82 -2.85 5.63
N LYS A 69 -5.98 -2.20 4.84
CA LYS A 69 -5.26 -2.70 3.68
C LYS A 69 -4.43 -3.93 4.08
N THR A 70 -5.00 -5.11 3.90
CA THR A 70 -4.21 -6.33 3.69
C THR A 70 -4.91 -7.17 2.63
N SER A 71 -4.80 -6.73 1.37
CA SER A 71 -4.94 -7.69 0.28
C SER A 71 -3.73 -8.61 0.37
N GLU A 72 -3.94 -9.86 0.81
CA GLU A 72 -2.87 -10.88 0.90
C GLU A 72 -2.18 -11.13 -0.44
N MET A 73 -2.87 -10.78 -1.53
CA MET A 73 -2.39 -10.79 -2.89
C MET A 73 -2.13 -9.34 -3.35
N PRO A 74 -0.90 -8.98 -3.73
CA PRO A 74 -0.61 -7.66 -4.30
C PRO A 74 -1.37 -7.43 -5.60
N GLU A 75 -1.65 -6.16 -5.92
CA GLU A 75 -2.14 -5.77 -7.25
C GLU A 75 -1.05 -6.01 -8.32
N ALA A 76 -1.43 -5.95 -9.60
CA ALA A 76 -0.45 -6.08 -10.68
C ALA A 76 0.51 -4.87 -10.71
N PRO A 77 1.82 -5.09 -10.93
CA PRO A 77 2.75 -4.01 -11.22
C PRO A 77 2.30 -3.20 -12.44
N THR A 78 2.47 -1.88 -12.36
CA THR A 78 2.07 -0.94 -13.41
C THR A 78 3.31 -0.27 -14.03
N GLY A 79 3.16 0.31 -15.22
CA GLY A 79 4.25 1.07 -15.85
C GLY A 79 5.48 0.23 -16.23
N LEU A 80 5.31 -1.08 -16.50
CA LEU A 80 6.40 -1.91 -17.02
C LEU A 80 6.92 -1.34 -18.34
N VAL A 81 8.22 -1.05 -18.37
CA VAL A 81 8.97 -0.63 -19.55
C VAL A 81 10.28 -1.41 -19.62
N GLY A 82 10.83 -1.54 -20.81
CA GLY A 82 12.05 -2.29 -21.07
C GLY A 82 12.87 -1.69 -22.19
N VAL A 83 14.19 -1.85 -22.12
CA VAL A 83 15.13 -1.42 -23.15
C VAL A 83 16.13 -2.54 -23.38
N TYR A 84 16.34 -2.90 -24.66
CA TYR A 84 17.46 -3.73 -25.06
C TYR A 84 18.72 -2.87 -25.16
N THR A 85 19.79 -3.34 -24.53
CA THR A 85 21.12 -2.71 -24.54
C THR A 85 22.06 -3.53 -25.43
N GLU A 86 23.38 -3.51 -25.20
CA GLU A 86 24.35 -4.25 -26.03
C GLU A 86 24.06 -5.77 -26.03
N SER A 87 23.82 -6.36 -24.86
CA SER A 87 23.56 -7.79 -24.69
C SER A 87 22.36 -8.12 -23.81
N ASP A 88 21.81 -7.14 -23.11
CA ASP A 88 20.88 -7.39 -22.00
C ASP A 88 19.57 -6.61 -22.19
N VAL A 89 18.47 -7.12 -21.63
CA VAL A 89 17.22 -6.36 -21.49
C VAL A 89 17.10 -5.80 -20.08
N VAL A 90 17.04 -4.47 -19.96
CA VAL A 90 16.83 -3.78 -18.68
C VAL A 90 15.35 -3.43 -18.56
N LEU A 91 14.71 -3.90 -17.48
CA LEU A 91 13.29 -3.71 -17.18
C LEU A 91 13.11 -2.84 -15.95
N THR A 92 12.12 -1.95 -15.97
CA THR A 92 11.70 -1.16 -14.82
C THR A 92 10.18 -1.03 -14.76
N TRP A 93 9.62 -0.85 -13.58
CA TRP A 93 8.17 -0.70 -13.36
C TRP A 93 7.88 0.18 -12.14
N GLY A 94 6.60 0.45 -11.88
CA GLY A 94 6.14 1.19 -10.71
C GLY A 94 6.21 0.35 -9.44
N GLU A 95 6.76 0.92 -8.37
CA GLU A 95 6.89 0.28 -7.07
C GLU A 95 5.54 0.11 -6.36
N HIS A 96 5.32 -1.05 -5.75
CA HIS A 96 4.20 -1.27 -4.85
C HIS A 96 4.40 -0.60 -3.49
N LYS A 97 3.36 0.10 -3.03
CA LYS A 97 3.33 0.68 -1.68
C LYS A 97 2.94 -0.40 -0.67
N GLY A 98 3.91 -0.98 0.02
CA GLY A 98 3.72 -1.94 1.10
C GLY A 98 5.06 -2.57 1.49
N GLU A 99 5.18 -2.97 2.75
CA GLU A 99 6.35 -3.73 3.21
C GLU A 99 6.30 -5.17 2.64
N ASP A 100 7.46 -5.79 2.44
CA ASP A 100 7.64 -7.21 2.06
C ASP A 100 7.09 -7.69 0.70
N VAL A 101 7.01 -6.81 -0.30
CA VAL A 101 6.70 -7.22 -1.69
C VAL A 101 7.99 -7.55 -2.44
N ARG A 102 8.03 -8.74 -3.06
CA ARG A 102 9.03 -9.11 -4.08
C ARG A 102 8.38 -9.20 -5.46
N TYR A 103 9.17 -9.22 -6.51
CA TYR A 103 8.70 -9.28 -7.89
C TYR A 103 9.25 -10.52 -8.59
N ARG A 104 8.41 -11.13 -9.42
CA ARG A 104 8.81 -12.17 -10.37
C ARG A 104 8.72 -11.64 -11.78
N VAL A 105 9.79 -11.84 -12.54
CA VAL A 105 9.87 -11.43 -13.94
C VAL A 105 9.75 -12.67 -14.80
N TYR A 106 8.79 -12.64 -15.72
CA TYR A 106 8.55 -13.72 -16.66
C TYR A 106 8.89 -13.28 -18.08
N ARG A 107 9.49 -14.19 -18.83
CA ARG A 107 9.88 -14.02 -20.24
C ARG A 107 9.27 -15.10 -21.11
N SER A 108 8.87 -14.76 -22.32
CA SER A 108 8.48 -15.72 -23.36
C SER A 108 9.07 -15.33 -24.71
N GLU A 109 9.43 -16.32 -25.54
CA GLU A 109 9.78 -16.14 -26.96
C GLU A 109 8.57 -16.31 -27.90
N GLY A 110 7.34 -16.25 -27.36
CA GLY A 110 6.09 -16.42 -28.10
C GLY A 110 5.28 -17.67 -27.76
N ASN A 111 5.82 -18.53 -26.88
CA ASN A 111 5.12 -19.70 -26.32
C ASN A 111 4.78 -19.43 -24.84
N ASP A 112 5.02 -20.43 -23.98
CA ASP A 112 4.82 -20.30 -22.54
C ASP A 112 5.81 -19.32 -21.89
N TYR A 113 5.35 -18.70 -20.82
CA TYR A 113 6.17 -17.85 -19.97
C TYR A 113 7.05 -18.70 -19.05
N VAL A 114 8.33 -18.36 -18.98
CA VAL A 114 9.30 -18.92 -18.04
C VAL A 114 9.72 -17.85 -17.04
N LEU A 115 10.04 -18.25 -15.81
CA LEU A 115 10.58 -17.35 -14.80
C LEU A 115 12.01 -16.95 -15.20
N ALA A 116 12.22 -15.68 -15.52
CA ALA A 116 13.52 -15.11 -15.82
C ALA A 116 14.30 -14.78 -14.54
N GLY A 117 13.60 -14.36 -13.48
CA GLY A 117 14.21 -14.10 -12.18
C GLY A 117 13.27 -13.45 -11.17
N GLU A 118 13.80 -13.20 -9.97
CA GLU A 118 13.11 -12.50 -8.89
C GLU A 118 13.94 -11.31 -8.41
N THR A 119 13.27 -10.27 -7.89
CA THR A 119 13.92 -9.08 -7.33
C THR A 119 13.05 -8.43 -6.26
N VAL A 120 13.64 -7.68 -5.34
CA VAL A 120 12.92 -6.87 -4.34
C VAL A 120 12.79 -5.40 -4.75
N THR A 121 13.56 -4.96 -5.75
CA THR A 121 13.49 -3.62 -6.31
C THR A 121 12.62 -3.61 -7.57
N PRO A 122 12.04 -2.46 -7.97
CA PRO A 122 11.20 -2.38 -9.16
C PRO A 122 12.01 -2.33 -10.46
N ALA A 123 13.09 -3.12 -10.54
CA ALA A 123 13.99 -3.21 -11.67
C ALA A 123 14.62 -4.60 -11.79
N PHE A 124 14.86 -5.05 -13.03
CA PHE A 124 15.49 -6.33 -13.34
C PHE A 124 16.32 -6.23 -14.62
N THR A 125 17.45 -6.93 -14.67
CA THR A 125 18.27 -7.05 -15.89
C THR A 125 18.30 -8.51 -16.32
N ASP A 126 17.84 -8.77 -17.54
CA ASP A 126 17.85 -10.08 -18.15
C ASP A 126 19.04 -10.20 -19.12
N SER A 127 20.13 -10.79 -18.64
CA SER A 127 21.35 -11.06 -19.41
C SER A 127 21.33 -12.42 -20.12
N ALA A 128 20.22 -13.16 -20.07
CA ALA A 128 20.08 -14.47 -20.72
C ALA A 128 19.40 -14.37 -22.10
N VAL A 129 19.24 -13.15 -22.61
CA VAL A 129 18.67 -12.88 -23.94
C VAL A 129 19.72 -13.05 -25.03
N GLN A 130 19.26 -13.27 -26.25
CA GLN A 130 20.12 -13.32 -27.44
C GLN A 130 19.71 -12.21 -28.42
N PRO A 131 20.63 -11.69 -29.24
CA PRO A 131 20.28 -10.75 -30.32
C PRO A 131 19.39 -11.42 -31.38
N ASP A 132 18.72 -10.62 -32.19
CA ASP A 132 17.79 -11.06 -33.26
C ASP A 132 16.62 -11.93 -32.76
N LYS A 133 16.05 -11.55 -31.61
CA LYS A 133 14.97 -12.27 -30.95
C LYS A 133 13.86 -11.33 -30.52
N LYS A 134 12.65 -11.89 -30.43
CA LYS A 134 11.48 -11.21 -29.89
C LYS A 134 11.12 -11.83 -28.54
N TYR A 135 11.14 -11.00 -27.50
CA TYR A 135 10.78 -11.40 -26.15
C TYR A 135 9.53 -10.66 -25.67
N HIS A 136 8.69 -11.38 -24.95
CA HIS A 136 7.51 -10.88 -24.25
C HIS A 136 7.79 -10.91 -22.76
N TYR A 137 7.53 -9.80 -22.06
CA TYR A 137 7.77 -9.68 -20.62
C TYR A 137 6.52 -9.31 -19.85
N ARG A 138 6.39 -9.94 -18.68
CA ARG A 138 5.39 -9.62 -17.65
C ARG A 138 6.05 -9.67 -16.28
N VAL A 139 5.56 -8.86 -15.36
CA VAL A 139 6.02 -8.85 -13.97
C VAL A 139 4.84 -9.05 -13.05
N THR A 140 4.98 -9.87 -12.00
CA THR A 140 4.01 -9.99 -10.91
C THR A 140 4.64 -9.48 -9.63
N ALA A 141 3.79 -8.97 -8.73
CA ALA A 141 4.16 -8.69 -7.35
C ALA A 141 3.76 -9.88 -6.47
N VAL A 142 4.59 -10.23 -5.50
CA VAL A 142 4.43 -11.40 -4.65
C VAL A 142 4.51 -10.97 -3.19
N GLY A 143 3.41 -11.18 -2.47
CA GLY A 143 3.31 -11.03 -1.02
C GLY A 143 3.18 -12.40 -0.38
N ILE A 144 2.06 -12.65 0.31
CA ILE A 144 1.67 -14.00 0.76
C ILE A 144 1.38 -14.86 -0.46
N ASN A 145 0.56 -14.33 -1.37
CA ASN A 145 0.28 -14.93 -2.67
C ASN A 145 0.83 -14.06 -3.80
N GLU A 146 1.02 -14.67 -4.97
CA GLU A 146 1.41 -13.97 -6.19
C GLU A 146 0.20 -13.28 -6.82
N GLY A 147 0.35 -12.00 -7.11
CA GLY A 147 -0.65 -11.17 -7.77
C GLY A 147 -0.78 -11.44 -9.27
N PRO A 148 -1.78 -10.81 -9.91
CA PRO A 148 -1.91 -10.85 -11.36
C PRO A 148 -0.69 -10.20 -12.07
N PRO A 149 -0.41 -10.59 -13.32
CA PRO A 149 0.69 -10.02 -14.08
C PRO A 149 0.40 -8.59 -14.51
N SER A 150 1.46 -7.81 -14.68
CA SER A 150 1.46 -6.51 -15.33
C SER A 150 0.93 -6.59 -16.76
N LYS A 151 0.69 -5.41 -17.36
CA LYS A 151 0.58 -5.33 -18.82
C LYS A 151 1.85 -5.89 -19.46
N GLU A 152 1.67 -6.69 -20.50
CA GLU A 152 2.76 -7.25 -21.29
C GLU A 152 3.46 -6.17 -22.11
N ILE A 153 4.77 -6.27 -22.22
CA ILE A 153 5.57 -5.52 -23.20
C ILE A 153 6.31 -6.49 -24.12
N ILE A 154 6.65 -6.01 -25.32
CA ILE A 154 7.41 -6.75 -26.32
C ILE A 154 8.72 -6.00 -26.56
N ILE A 155 9.84 -6.72 -26.52
CA ILE A 155 11.17 -6.20 -26.83
C ILE A 155 11.73 -7.02 -27.99
N ILE A 156 12.22 -6.33 -29.02
CA ILE A 156 12.98 -6.93 -30.12
C ILE A 156 14.44 -6.60 -29.85
N THR A 157 15.27 -7.63 -29.84
CA THR A 157 16.72 -7.49 -29.71
C THR A 157 17.34 -7.39 -31.09
N GLU A 158 18.24 -6.43 -31.26
CA GLU A 158 18.89 -6.14 -32.55
C GLU A 158 20.29 -6.77 -32.60
N ILE A 159 20.81 -6.99 -33.81
CA ILE A 159 22.21 -7.35 -34.01
C ILE A 159 23.03 -6.06 -34.02
N HIS A 160 24.00 -5.95 -33.12
CA HIS A 160 24.95 -4.83 -33.07
C HIS A 160 26.20 -5.12 -33.92
#